data_AF-A0A8T4JB64-F1
#
_entry.id   AF-A0A8T4JB64-F1
#
_cell.length_a   1.000
_cell.length_b   1.000
_cell.length_c   1.000
_cell.angle_alpha   90.00
_cell.angle_beta   90.00
_cell.angle_gamma   90.00
#
_symmetry.space_group_name_H-M   'P 1'
#
loop_
_entity.id
_entity.type
_entity.pdbx_description
1 polymer ?
#
loop_
_entity_poly.entity_id
_entity_poly.type
_entity_poly.pdbx_seq_one_letter_code
_entity_poly.pdbx_strand_id
1 'polypeptide(L)'
;MVGKKKALITGITGQDGSYLAEFLLEKNYEVYGLVRSFQSQNMWRIENVKDKISLKECDLTNQKKLELLIKDIQPDEIYNLAAQSFVGISW
;
A
#
# COMPACT_ATOMS: atom_id res chain seq x y z
N MET A 1 -21.17 -4.34 16.36
CA MET A 1 -20.78 -3.40 15.28
C MET A 1 -19.69 -4.08 14.47
N VAL A 2 -19.82 -4.21 13.16
CA VAL A 2 -18.73 -4.71 12.31
C VAL A 2 -17.74 -3.56 12.15
N GLY A 3 -16.49 -3.74 12.59
CA GLY A 3 -15.44 -2.74 12.40
C GLY A 3 -15.15 -2.49 10.92
N LYS A 4 -14.48 -1.37 10.60
CA LYS A 4 -14.02 -1.15 9.23
C LYS A 4 -13.04 -2.26 8.85
N LYS A 5 -13.17 -2.80 7.65
CA LYS A 5 -12.19 -3.75 7.11
C LYS A 5 -10.88 -3.03 6.84
N LYS A 6 -9.75 -3.72 7.08
CA LYS A 6 -8.41 -3.22 6.84
C LYS A 6 -7.83 -3.82 5.57
N ALA A 7 -7.33 -2.97 4.68
CA ALA A 7 -6.63 -3.41 3.48
C ALA A 7 -5.16 -2.96 3.51
N LEU A 8 -4.25 -3.87 3.16
CA LEU A 8 -2.85 -3.57 2.94
C LEU A 8 -2.52 -3.64 1.44
N ILE A 9 -2.10 -2.51 0.86
CA ILE A 9 -1.73 -2.39 -0.56
C ILE A 9 -0.20 -2.24 -0.67
N THR A 10 0.45 -3.19 -1.34
CA THR A 10 1.85 -3.02 -1.77
C THR A 10 1.86 -2.30 -3.12
N GLY A 11 2.83 -1.42 -3.37
CA GLY A 11 2.87 -0.66 -4.63
C GLY A 11 1.81 0.44 -4.72
N ILE A 12 1.39 0.99 -3.58
CA ILE A 12 0.31 1.99 -3.49
C ILE A 12 0.58 3.28 -4.28
N THR A 13 1.85 3.60 -4.55
CA THR A 13 2.28 4.76 -5.36
C THR A 13 2.20 4.51 -6.88
N GLY A 14 1.96 3.27 -7.28
CA GLY A 14 1.67 2.88 -8.65
C GLY A 14 0.28 3.35 -9.10
N GLN A 15 -0.02 3.15 -10.38
CA GLN A 15 -1.32 3.50 -10.94
C GLN A 15 -2.46 2.70 -10.30
N ASP A 16 -2.37 1.37 -10.35
CA ASP A 16 -3.43 0.51 -9.81
C ASP A 16 -3.58 0.65 -8.30
N GLY A 17 -2.45 0.84 -7.60
CA GLY A 17 -2.41 1.08 -6.16
C GLY A 17 -3.16 2.35 -5.75
N SER A 18 -3.02 3.46 -6.48
CA SER A 18 -3.70 4.70 -6.15
C SER A 18 -5.21 4.61 -6.38
N TYR A 19 -5.64 4.04 -7.52
CA TYR A 19 -7.07 3.84 -7.80
C TYR A 19 -7.72 2.85 -6.82
N LEU A 20 -7.01 1.77 -6.46
CA LEU A 20 -7.51 0.82 -5.47
C LEU A 20 -7.66 1.47 -4.09
N ALA A 21 -6.73 2.33 -3.68
CA ALA A 21 -6.82 3.05 -2.42
C ALA A 21 -8.07 3.94 -2.36
N GLU A 22 -8.34 4.72 -3.42
CA GLU A 22 -9.56 5.53 -3.54
C GLU A 22 -10.82 4.67 -3.43
N PHE A 23 -10.90 3.60 -4.22
CA PHE A 23 -12.05 2.70 -4.25
C PHE A 23 -12.33 2.03 -2.88
N LEU A 24 -11.28 1.60 -2.17
CA LEU A 24 -11.43 0.98 -0.86
C LEU A 24 -11.84 1.99 0.22
N LEU A 25 -11.33 3.22 0.16
CA LEU A 25 -11.78 4.32 1.03
C LEU A 25 -13.28 4.63 0.83
N GLU A 26 -13.77 4.65 -0.42
CA GLU A 26 -15.19 4.80 -0.73
C GLU A 26 -16.05 3.65 -0.15
N LYS A 27 -15.48 2.45 -0.06
CA LYS A 27 -16.10 1.29 0.59
C LYS A 27 -15.95 1.29 2.12
N ASN A 28 -15.47 2.38 2.71
CA ASN A 28 -15.27 2.55 4.16
C ASN A 28 -14.24 1.58 4.76
N TYR A 29 -13.20 1.23 3.99
CA TYR A 29 -12.04 0.49 4.51
C TYR A 29 -11.06 1.43 5.23
N GLU A 30 -10.29 0.85 6.16
CA GLU A 30 -9.02 1.41 6.62
C GLU A 30 -7.91 0.96 5.67
N VAL A 31 -7.28 1.91 4.97
CA VAL A 31 -6.30 1.59 3.92
C VAL A 31 -4.89 1.86 4.43
N TYR A 32 -4.05 0.83 4.34
CA TYR A 32 -2.63 0.86 4.63
C TYR A 32 -1.84 0.68 3.33
N GLY A 33 -0.82 1.52 3.12
CA GLY A 33 0.00 1.48 1.92
C GLY A 33 1.47 1.23 2.24
N LEU A 34 2.10 0.31 1.52
CA LEU A 34 3.55 0.14 1.60
C LEU A 34 4.25 1.03 0.56
N VAL A 35 5.22 1.80 1.05
CA VAL A 35 6.18 2.54 0.23
C VAL A 35 7.58 2.01 0.50
N ARG A 36 8.41 1.86 -0.52
CA ARG A 36 9.79 1.36 -0.32
C ARG A 36 10.65 2.34 0.50
N SER A 37 10.46 3.64 0.25
CA SER A 37 11.18 4.73 0.91
C SER A 37 10.39 6.02 0.76
N PHE A 38 10.13 6.74 1.86
CA PHE A 38 9.43 8.03 1.79
C PHE A 38 10.22 9.11 1.02
N GLN A 39 11.55 9.02 1.02
CA GLN A 39 12.43 10.05 0.46
C GLN A 39 12.58 9.95 -1.06
N SER A 40 12.54 8.74 -1.61
CA SER A 40 12.81 8.49 -3.03
C SER A 40 11.56 8.19 -3.86
N GLN A 41 10.41 7.98 -3.22
CA GLN A 41 9.18 7.62 -3.91
C GLN A 41 8.37 8.86 -4.28
N ASN A 42 7.95 8.93 -5.54
CA ASN A 42 7.02 9.96 -5.99
C ASN A 42 5.59 9.57 -5.59
N MET A 43 4.92 10.45 -4.83
CA MET A 43 3.60 10.19 -4.22
C MET A 43 2.46 10.96 -4.88
N TRP A 44 2.72 11.64 -6.00
CA TRP A 44 1.74 12.50 -6.67
C TRP A 44 0.38 11.83 -6.96
N ARG A 45 0.37 10.52 -7.21
CA ARG A 45 -0.85 9.75 -7.50
C ARG A 45 -1.78 9.54 -6.31
N ILE A 46 -1.26 9.70 -5.09
CA ILE A 46 -2.00 9.47 -3.85
C ILE A 46 -2.16 10.74 -3.02
N GLU A 47 -1.77 11.91 -3.55
CA GLU A 47 -1.73 13.16 -2.78
C GLU A 47 -3.12 13.58 -2.28
N ASN A 48 -4.16 13.34 -3.08
CA ASN A 48 -5.57 13.60 -2.75
C ASN A 48 -6.15 12.71 -1.65
N VAL A 49 -5.55 11.53 -1.40
CA VAL A 49 -6.00 10.57 -0.38
C VAL A 49 -5.00 10.37 0.75
N LYS A 50 -3.87 11.06 0.71
CA LYS A 50 -2.73 10.88 1.63
C LYS A 50 -3.12 11.01 3.10
N ASP A 51 -3.99 11.94 3.43
CA ASP A 51 -4.48 12.17 4.80
C ASP A 51 -5.53 11.14 5.27
N LYS A 52 -5.99 10.28 4.36
CA LYS A 52 -7.00 9.23 4.61
C LYS A 52 -6.40 7.83 4.66
N ILE A 53 -5.12 7.67 4.30
CA ILE A 53 -4.42 6.39 4.26
C ILE A 53 -3.27 6.37 5.28
N SER A 54 -2.89 5.17 5.72
CA SER A 54 -1.73 4.96 6.59
C SER A 54 -0.56 4.40 5.80
N LEU A 55 0.43 5.25 5.49
CA LEU A 55 1.64 4.81 4.79
C LEU A 55 2.67 4.19 5.75
N LYS A 56 3.28 3.08 5.33
CA LYS A 56 4.35 2.39 6.06
C LYS A 56 5.54 2.18 5.14
N GLU A 57 6.73 2.55 5.60
CA GLU A 57 7.95 2.28 4.84
C GLU A 57 8.36 0.83 4.99
N CYS A 58 8.37 0.06 3.90
CA CYS A 58 8.86 -1.31 3.88
C CYS A 58 9.25 -1.73 2.47
N ASP A 59 10.43 -2.32 2.33
CA ASP A 59 10.81 -3.07 1.13
C ASP A 59 10.27 -4.51 1.23
N LEU A 60 9.74 -5.04 0.13
CA LEU A 60 9.19 -6.41 0.10
C LEU A 60 10.25 -7.50 0.31
N THR A 61 11.52 -7.20 0.03
CA THR A 61 12.65 -8.11 0.31
C THR A 61 12.97 -8.20 1.81
N ASN A 62 12.48 -7.24 2.63
CA ASN A 62 12.66 -7.27 4.07
C ASN A 62 11.54 -8.08 4.75
N GLN A 63 11.67 -9.40 4.71
CA GLN A 63 10.67 -10.33 5.25
C GLN A 63 10.31 -10.05 6.72
N LYS A 64 11.30 -9.82 7.60
CA LYS A 64 11.05 -9.59 9.04
C LYS A 64 10.21 -8.33 9.28
N LYS A 65 10.52 -7.24 8.58
CA LYS A 65 9.76 -5.99 8.70
C LYS A 65 8.33 -6.14 8.17
N LEU A 66 8.17 -6.83 7.03
CA LEU A 66 6.87 -7.11 6.45
C LEU A 66 6.01 -7.99 7.39
N GLU A 67 6.60 -9.03 7.99
CA GLU A 67 5.91 -9.89 8.96
C GLU A 67 5.43 -9.09 10.18
N LEU A 68 6.29 -8.23 10.75
CA LEU A 68 5.92 -7.37 11.87
C LEU A 68 4.81 -6.38 11.50
N LEU A 69 4.86 -5.79 10.29
CA LEU A 69 3.82 -4.89 9.81
C LEU A 69 2.48 -5.59 9.62
N ILE A 70 2.47 -6.79 9.04
CA ILE A 70 1.23 -7.57 8.88
C ILE A 70 0.66 -7.94 10.25
N LYS A 71 1.52 -8.33 11.21
CA LYS A 71 1.12 -8.61 12.59
C LYS A 71 0.55 -7.39 13.32
N ASP A 72 1.10 -6.20 13.10
CA ASP A 72 0.63 -4.94 13.68
C ASP A 72 -0.70 -4.48 13.07
N ILE A 73 -0.78 -4.49 11.73
CA ILE A 73 -1.93 -3.99 10.98
C ILE A 73 -3.14 -4.93 11.13
N GLN A 74 -2.90 -6.25 11.12
CA GLN A 74 -3.93 -7.29 11.03
C GLN A 74 -4.89 -7.02 9.84
N PRO A 75 -4.39 -6.98 8.58
CA PRO A 75 -5.24 -6.69 7.43
C PRO A 75 -6.21 -7.85 7.16
N ASP A 76 -7.45 -7.52 6.81
CA ASP A 76 -8.45 -8.48 6.32
C ASP A 76 -8.15 -8.88 4.86
N GLU A 77 -7.57 -7.95 4.09
CA GLU A 77 -7.29 -8.10 2.67
C GLU A 77 -5.89 -7.57 2.35
N ILE A 78 -5.10 -8.31 1.57
CA ILE A 78 -3.77 -7.91 1.11
C ILE A 78 -3.74 -7.91 -0.42
N TYR A 79 -3.35 -6.78 -1.00
CA TYR A 79 -3.22 -6.58 -2.44
C TYR A 79 -1.74 -6.36 -2.79
N ASN A 80 -1.10 -7.36 -3.40
CA ASN A 80 0.30 -7.29 -3.77
C ASN A 80 0.49 -6.74 -5.19
N LEU A 81 0.61 -5.41 -5.34
CA LEU A 81 0.77 -4.73 -6.63
C LEU A 81 2.19 -4.19 -6.87
N ALA A 82 3.07 -4.22 -5.87
CA ALA A 82 4.46 -3.84 -6.06
C ALA A 82 5.20 -4.88 -6.93
N ALA A 83 5.73 -4.41 -8.04
CA ALA A 83 6.57 -5.18 -8.95
C ALA A 83 7.56 -4.24 -9.65
N GLN A 84 8.66 -4.80 -10.15
CA GLN A 84 9.41 -4.15 -11.22
C GLN A 84 8.60 -4.27 -12.52
N SER A 85 7.70 -3.32 -12.75
CA SER A 85 6.73 -3.38 -13.85
C SER A 85 7.23 -2.79 -15.17
N PHE A 86 8.43 -2.20 -15.19
CA PHE A 86 9.03 -1.69 -16.41
C PHE A 86 9.76 -2.80 -17.17
N VAL A 87 9.20 -3.18 -18.32
CA VAL A 87 9.67 -4.30 -19.17
C VAL A 87 11.12 -4.12 -19.63
N GLY A 88 11.58 -2.89 -19.87
CA GLY A 88 12.93 -2.64 -20.39
C GLY A 88 14.08 -2.84 -19.39
N ILE A 89 13.80 -3.24 -18.15
CA ILE A 89 14.83 -3.51 -17.13
C ILE A 89 14.59 -4.91 -16.50
N SER A 90 13.57 -5.67 -16.95
CA SER A 90 13.11 -6.90 -16.29
C SER A 90 13.82 -8.19 -16.77
N TRP A 91 15.10 -8.11 -17.12
CA TRP A 91 15.93 -9.26 -17.54
C TRP A 91 17.06 -9.56 -16.56
#